data_AF-A0A960GH59-F1
#
_entry.id   AF-A0A960GH59-F1
#
_cell.length_a   1.000
_cell.length_b   1.000
_cell.length_c   1.000
_cell.angle_alpha   90.00
_cell.angle_beta   90.00
_cell.angle_gamma   90.00
#
_symmetry.space_group_name_H-M   'P 1'
#
loop_
_entity.id
_entity.type
_entity.pdbx_description
1 polymer ?
#
loop_
_entity_poly.entity_id
_entity_poly.type
_entity_poly.pdbx_seq_one_letter_code
_entity_poly.pdbx_strand_id
1 'polypeptide(L)'
;VASRTFHSAALRQLNYFWADHVGGAFPRIISDRNDFARRALDEAGLPSDLGSSLLADLDLLGATGTVPEHPQGLTPVEFQAARNAYEGLKRAENCIDFADVLLILIGLLETRAIVRDTVRRQYRWFTVDEFQDTSPIQMRLLRLWLGERRDLCVVGDPAQAIYGFAGADASFLRRFHIEFEEAAVVQLANSYRCARSIVATANSVARDIPDALQLRSMSGAGTRQLLRFPDTDGQARGIAHEVA
;
A
#
# COMPACT_ATOMS: atom_id res chain seq x y z
N VAL A 1 -1.91 -17.65 -15.87
CA VAL A 1 -1.74 -16.97 -14.57
C VAL A 1 -1.33 -15.53 -14.85
N ALA A 2 -1.91 -14.55 -14.16
CA ALA A 2 -1.52 -13.15 -14.29
C ALA A 2 -1.03 -12.64 -12.94
N SER A 3 0.14 -11.99 -12.90
CA SER A 3 0.70 -11.36 -11.71
C SER A 3 0.83 -9.86 -11.94
N ARG A 4 0.26 -9.06 -11.04
CA ARG A 4 0.20 -7.59 -11.10
C ARG A 4 0.06 -7.03 -9.69
N THR A 5 0.52 -5.80 -9.49
CA THR A 5 0.13 -5.01 -8.32
C THR A 5 -1.36 -4.65 -8.37
N PHE A 6 -1.95 -4.29 -7.23
CA PHE A 6 -3.34 -3.80 -7.15
C PHE A 6 -3.61 -2.67 -8.17
N HIS A 7 -2.76 -1.65 -8.20
CA HIS A 7 -2.89 -0.50 -9.10
C HIS A 7 -2.80 -0.92 -10.58
N SER A 8 -1.87 -1.80 -10.95
CA SER A 8 -1.74 -2.26 -12.33
C SER A 8 -2.95 -3.12 -12.76
N ALA A 9 -3.44 -4.00 -11.88
CA ALA A 9 -4.64 -4.77 -12.13
C ALA A 9 -5.87 -3.86 -12.27
N ALA A 10 -6.00 -2.85 -11.41
CA ALA A 10 -7.11 -1.91 -11.43
C ALA A 10 -7.09 -1.04 -12.68
N LEU A 11 -5.95 -0.45 -13.01
CA LEU A 11 -5.78 0.37 -14.21
C LEU A 11 -6.08 -0.41 -15.49
N ARG A 12 -5.67 -1.68 -15.57
CA ARG A 12 -6.00 -2.54 -16.72
C ARG A 12 -7.50 -2.75 -16.85
N GLN A 13 -8.21 -3.01 -15.74
CA GLN A 13 -9.66 -3.18 -15.75
C GLN A 13 -10.36 -1.88 -16.14
N LEU A 14 -9.94 -0.74 -15.59
CA LEU A 14 -10.49 0.55 -15.97
C LEU A 14 -10.32 0.82 -17.46
N ASN A 15 -9.11 0.65 -18.02
CA ASN A 15 -8.89 0.81 -19.47
C ASN A 15 -9.77 -0.11 -20.31
N TYR A 16 -10.00 -1.35 -19.87
CA TYR A 16 -10.85 -2.29 -20.58
C TYR A 16 -12.32 -1.88 -20.58
N PHE A 17 -12.85 -1.42 -19.45
CA PHE A 17 -14.28 -1.08 -19.31
C PHE A 17 -14.62 0.38 -19.60
N TRP A 18 -13.62 1.25 -19.80
CA TRP A 18 -13.82 2.70 -19.85
C TRP A 18 -14.78 3.13 -20.95
N ALA A 19 -14.50 2.72 -22.19
CA ALA A 19 -15.27 3.15 -23.36
C ALA A 19 -16.74 2.75 -23.26
N ASP A 20 -17.02 1.54 -22.76
CA ASP A 20 -18.36 0.95 -22.76
C ASP A 20 -19.22 1.37 -21.55
N HIS A 21 -18.59 1.76 -20.43
CA HIS A 21 -19.31 1.98 -19.17
C HIS A 21 -19.15 3.35 -18.53
N VAL A 22 -18.13 4.10 -18.93
CA VAL A 22 -17.88 5.47 -18.46
C VAL A 22 -18.03 6.45 -19.62
N GLY A 23 -17.42 6.14 -20.76
CA GLY A 23 -17.40 6.99 -21.95
C GLY A 23 -16.35 8.11 -21.89
N GLY A 24 -16.19 8.82 -23.00
CA GLY A 24 -15.17 9.85 -23.16
C GLY A 24 -13.75 9.29 -23.25
N ALA A 25 -12.76 10.19 -23.34
CA ALA A 25 -11.36 9.82 -23.34
C ALA A 25 -10.92 9.37 -21.94
N PHE A 26 -10.11 8.31 -21.86
CA PHE A 26 -9.52 7.88 -20.60
C PHE A 26 -8.63 9.00 -20.02
N PRO A 27 -8.81 9.40 -18.75
CA PRO A 27 -8.03 10.46 -18.13
C PRO A 27 -6.52 10.17 -18.12
N ARG A 28 -5.71 11.21 -18.25
CA ARG A 28 -4.25 11.07 -18.16
C ARG A 28 -3.84 10.77 -16.72
N ILE A 29 -2.90 9.86 -16.50
CA ILE A 29 -2.31 9.67 -15.17
C ILE A 29 -1.29 10.78 -14.90
N ILE A 30 -1.41 11.42 -13.74
CA ILE A 30 -0.48 12.47 -13.30
C ILE A 30 0.92 11.86 -13.11
N SER A 31 1.91 12.41 -13.80
CA SER A 31 3.32 12.02 -13.68
C SER A 31 4.06 12.79 -12.58
N ASP A 32 3.67 14.04 -12.34
CA ASP A 32 4.25 14.90 -11.30
C ASP A 32 3.14 15.43 -10.39
N ARG A 33 2.94 14.74 -9.25
CA ARG A 33 1.95 15.14 -8.25
C ARG A 33 2.40 16.34 -7.43
N ASN A 34 3.71 16.63 -7.37
CA ASN A 34 4.22 17.77 -6.60
C ASN A 34 3.82 19.09 -7.25
N ASP A 35 3.84 19.18 -8.59
CA ASP A 35 3.34 20.38 -9.28
C ASP A 35 1.85 20.63 -8.98
N PHE A 36 1.03 19.59 -9.05
CA PHE A 36 -0.40 19.70 -8.73
C PHE A 36 -0.64 20.12 -7.28
N ALA A 37 0.11 19.55 -6.33
CA ALA A 37 0.00 19.91 -4.92
C ALA A 37 0.41 21.37 -4.68
N ARG A 38 1.52 21.81 -5.26
CA ARG A 38 2.02 23.18 -5.17
C ARG A 38 0.99 24.18 -5.71
N ARG A 39 0.44 23.92 -6.91
CA ARG A 39 -0.59 24.75 -7.54
C ARG A 39 -1.90 24.77 -6.75
N ALA A 40 -2.29 23.64 -6.15
CA ALA A 40 -3.47 23.56 -5.31
C ALA A 40 -3.32 24.39 -4.02
N LEU A 41 -2.13 24.36 -3.42
CA LEU A 41 -1.79 25.20 -2.26
C LEU A 41 -1.80 26.68 -2.63
N ASP A 42 -1.18 27.05 -3.77
CA ASP A 42 -1.19 28.42 -4.30
C ASP A 42 -2.63 28.92 -4.51
N GLU A 43 -3.50 28.10 -5.12
CA GLU A 43 -4.92 28.44 -5.36
C GLU A 43 -5.72 28.59 -4.05
N ALA A 44 -5.38 27.80 -3.03
CA ALA A 44 -5.98 27.88 -1.70
C ALA A 44 -5.40 29.01 -0.83
N GLY A 45 -4.38 29.76 -1.30
CA GLY A 45 -3.70 30.80 -0.54
C GLY A 45 -2.80 30.27 0.59
N LEU A 46 -2.27 29.05 0.42
CA LEU A 46 -1.48 28.33 1.42
C LEU A 46 0.01 28.22 1.01
N PRO A 47 0.93 27.99 1.96
CA PRO A 47 2.35 27.82 1.67
C PRO A 47 2.60 26.62 0.76
N SER A 48 3.27 26.85 -0.36
CA SER A 48 3.42 25.87 -1.43
C SER A 48 4.55 24.86 -1.21
N ASP A 49 5.42 25.12 -0.24
CA ASP A 49 6.42 24.20 0.30
C ASP A 49 5.81 23.03 1.09
N LEU A 50 4.54 23.14 1.47
CA LEU A 50 3.76 22.04 2.09
C LEU A 50 3.30 20.97 1.10
N GLY A 51 3.72 21.03 -0.17
CA GLY A 51 3.26 20.10 -1.21
C GLY A 51 3.47 18.62 -0.86
N SER A 52 4.62 18.24 -0.32
CA SER A 52 4.88 16.85 0.11
C SER A 52 4.01 16.42 1.29
N SER A 53 3.77 17.33 2.25
CA SER A 53 2.89 17.08 3.39
C SER A 53 1.44 16.90 2.96
N LEU A 54 0.94 17.77 2.06
CA LEU A 54 -0.38 17.63 1.46
C LEU A 54 -0.53 16.29 0.74
N LEU A 55 0.46 15.88 -0.05
CA LEU A 55 0.41 14.60 -0.76
C LEU A 55 0.39 13.41 0.20
N ALA A 56 1.17 13.43 1.27
CA ALA A 56 1.15 12.38 2.29
C ALA A 56 -0.23 12.24 2.94
N ASP A 57 -0.88 13.36 3.27
CA ASP A 57 -2.22 13.38 3.84
C ASP A 57 -3.31 12.94 2.84
N LEU A 58 -3.18 13.33 1.57
CA LEU A 58 -4.05 12.85 0.49
C LEU A 58 -3.89 11.35 0.24
N ASP A 59 -2.67 10.82 0.32
CA ASP A 59 -2.39 9.39 0.17
C ASP A 59 -2.97 8.59 1.34
N LEU A 60 -2.81 9.08 2.56
CA LEU A 60 -3.42 8.48 3.75
C LEU A 60 -4.95 8.48 3.64
N LEU A 61 -5.55 9.59 3.21
CA LEU A 61 -6.98 9.69 2.94
C LEU A 61 -7.43 8.70 1.84
N GLY A 62 -6.67 8.59 0.74
CA GLY A 62 -6.97 7.67 -0.35
C GLY A 62 -6.88 6.20 0.08
N ALA A 63 -5.89 5.86 0.91
CA ALA A 63 -5.67 4.52 1.41
C ALA A 63 -6.74 4.08 2.44
N THR A 64 -7.12 4.98 3.34
CA THR A 64 -7.97 4.67 4.51
C THR A 64 -9.44 5.05 4.32
N GLY A 65 -9.72 6.03 3.46
CA GLY A 65 -11.03 6.67 3.36
C GLY A 65 -11.32 7.68 4.48
N THR A 66 -10.36 7.93 5.37
CA THR A 66 -10.53 8.79 6.55
C THR A 66 -9.75 10.08 6.38
N VAL A 67 -10.39 11.21 6.68
CA VAL A 67 -9.70 12.52 6.70
C VAL A 67 -8.70 12.53 7.86
N PRO A 68 -7.43 12.91 7.63
CA PRO A 68 -6.44 13.00 8.70
C PRO A 68 -6.92 13.97 9.79
N GLU A 69 -6.91 13.51 11.04
CA GLU A 69 -7.30 14.35 12.20
C GLU A 69 -6.31 15.50 12.42
N HIS A 70 -5.03 15.26 12.09
CA HIS A 70 -3.95 16.22 12.21
C HIS A 70 -3.15 16.29 10.90
N PRO A 71 -3.65 17.03 9.90
CA PRO A 71 -2.91 17.25 8.66
C PRO A 71 -1.53 17.87 8.93
N GLN A 72 -0.54 17.50 8.13
CA GLN A 72 0.84 17.88 8.31
C GLN A 72 1.06 19.33 7.86
N GLY A 73 1.18 20.24 8.83
CA GLY A 73 1.44 21.66 8.57
C GLY A 73 0.21 22.47 8.12
N LEU A 74 -0.99 21.87 8.16
CA LEU A 74 -2.26 22.52 7.82
C LEU A 74 -3.30 22.26 8.92
N THR A 75 -4.20 23.22 9.14
CA THR A 75 -5.44 22.97 9.88
C THR A 75 -6.40 22.11 9.06
N PRO A 76 -7.40 21.45 9.69
CA PRO A 76 -8.39 20.66 8.95
C PRO A 76 -9.16 21.46 7.88
N VAL A 77 -9.41 22.75 8.12
CA VAL A 77 -10.09 23.64 7.16
C VAL A 77 -9.17 23.94 5.96
N GLU A 78 -7.89 24.24 6.22
CA GLU A 78 -6.90 24.49 5.17
C GLU A 78 -6.62 23.23 4.34
N PHE A 79 -6.50 22.06 4.99
CA PHE A 79 -6.39 20.78 4.29
C PHE A 79 -7.59 20.54 3.37
N GLN A 80 -8.81 20.79 3.85
CA GLN A 80 -10.00 20.63 3.03
C GLN A 80 -10.03 21.61 1.84
N ALA A 81 -9.58 22.85 2.02
CA ALA A 81 -9.44 23.83 0.95
C ALA A 81 -8.40 23.38 -0.10
N ALA A 82 -7.20 22.99 0.35
CA ALA A 82 -6.13 22.48 -0.51
C ALA A 82 -6.55 21.23 -1.29
N ARG A 83 -7.22 20.28 -0.62
CA ARG A 83 -7.79 19.09 -1.25
C ARG A 83 -8.81 19.45 -2.33
N ASN A 84 -9.71 20.39 -2.04
CA ASN A 84 -10.72 20.81 -3.02
C ASN A 84 -10.07 21.44 -4.25
N ALA A 85 -9.03 22.27 -4.07
CA ALA A 85 -8.24 22.82 -5.16
C ALA A 85 -7.52 21.72 -5.95
N TYR A 86 -6.88 20.75 -5.27
CA TYR A 86 -6.19 19.62 -5.90
C TYR A 86 -7.13 18.78 -6.78
N GLU A 87 -8.29 18.41 -6.25
CA GLU A 87 -9.33 17.68 -6.98
C GLU A 87 -9.94 18.54 -8.11
N GLY A 88 -10.05 19.85 -7.93
CA GLY A 88 -10.48 20.80 -8.95
C GLY A 88 -9.53 20.84 -10.15
N LEU A 89 -8.22 20.98 -9.88
CA LEU A 89 -7.16 20.96 -10.89
C LEU A 89 -7.14 19.65 -11.66
N LYS A 90 -7.25 18.51 -10.97
CA LYS A 90 -7.35 17.18 -11.59
C LYS A 90 -8.49 17.10 -12.61
N ARG A 91 -9.68 17.56 -12.23
CA ARG A 91 -10.85 17.58 -13.11
C ARG A 91 -10.67 18.53 -14.28
N ALA A 92 -10.14 19.73 -14.04
CA ALA A 92 -9.91 20.72 -15.08
C ALA A 92 -8.94 20.24 -16.17
N GLU A 93 -7.92 19.46 -15.78
CA GLU A 93 -6.94 18.90 -16.71
C GLU A 93 -7.27 17.48 -17.21
N ASN A 94 -8.46 16.96 -16.87
CA ASN A 94 -8.91 15.59 -17.17
C ASN A 94 -7.83 14.54 -16.83
N CYS A 95 -7.30 14.61 -15.60
CA CYS A 95 -6.27 13.71 -15.11
C CYS A 95 -6.66 13.07 -13.77
N ILE A 96 -5.98 11.96 -13.47
CA ILE A 96 -6.17 11.16 -12.26
C ILE A 96 -4.82 10.75 -11.68
N ASP A 97 -4.78 10.45 -10.39
CA ASP A 97 -3.63 9.84 -9.72
C ASP A 97 -3.86 8.34 -9.44
N PHE A 98 -2.91 7.70 -8.74
CA PHE A 98 -3.01 6.27 -8.43
C PHE A 98 -4.09 5.94 -7.39
N ALA A 99 -4.42 6.85 -6.47
CA ALA A 99 -5.50 6.64 -5.51
C ALA A 99 -6.86 6.63 -6.25
N ASP A 100 -7.04 7.54 -7.20
CA ASP A 100 -8.24 7.59 -8.04
C ASP A 100 -8.46 6.31 -8.83
N VAL A 101 -7.39 5.68 -9.33
CA VAL A 101 -7.50 4.42 -10.09
C VAL A 101 -8.23 3.36 -9.26
N LEU A 102 -7.94 3.25 -7.97
CA LEU A 102 -8.62 2.30 -7.10
C LEU A 102 -10.06 2.76 -6.81
N LEU A 103 -10.25 4.04 -6.46
CA LEU A 103 -11.57 4.60 -6.12
C LEU A 103 -12.57 4.50 -7.29
N ILE A 104 -12.14 4.86 -8.50
CA ILE A 104 -12.99 4.83 -9.69
C ILE A 104 -13.36 3.38 -10.03
N LEU A 105 -12.41 2.44 -9.93
CA LEU A 105 -12.73 1.03 -10.20
C LEU A 105 -13.70 0.46 -9.17
N ILE A 106 -13.49 0.78 -7.89
CA ILE A 106 -14.42 0.40 -6.82
C ILE A 106 -15.82 0.92 -7.14
N GLY A 107 -15.95 2.22 -7.46
CA GLY A 107 -17.23 2.82 -7.84
C GLY A 107 -17.86 2.14 -9.06
N LEU A 108 -17.06 1.78 -10.06
CA LEU A 108 -17.53 1.07 -11.25
C LEU A 108 -18.04 -0.35 -10.93
N LEU A 109 -17.32 -1.09 -10.10
CA LEU A 109 -17.71 -2.45 -9.67
C LEU A 109 -18.96 -2.45 -8.78
N GLU A 110 -19.13 -1.42 -7.96
CA GLU A 110 -20.31 -1.27 -7.10
C GLU A 110 -21.55 -0.88 -7.90
N THR A 111 -21.41 0.03 -8.86
CA THR A 111 -22.55 0.58 -9.62
C THR A 111 -22.91 -0.21 -10.88
N ARG A 112 -21.98 -0.99 -11.46
CA ARG A 112 -22.20 -1.74 -12.71
C ARG A 112 -22.02 -3.24 -12.50
N ALA A 113 -23.14 -3.95 -12.28
CA ALA A 113 -23.14 -5.39 -12.11
C ALA A 113 -22.44 -6.14 -13.26
N ILE A 114 -22.67 -5.71 -14.51
CA ILE A 114 -22.05 -6.34 -15.68
C ILE A 114 -20.52 -6.29 -15.67
N VAL A 115 -19.92 -5.19 -15.19
CA VAL A 115 -18.47 -5.03 -15.04
C VAL A 115 -17.98 -5.99 -13.96
N ARG A 116 -18.60 -5.94 -12.78
CA ARG A 116 -18.27 -6.78 -11.63
C ARG A 116 -18.34 -8.27 -11.96
N ASP A 117 -19.41 -8.71 -12.60
CA ASP A 117 -19.61 -10.12 -12.93
C ASP A 117 -18.63 -10.58 -14.00
N THR A 118 -18.26 -9.70 -14.94
CA THR A 118 -17.23 -10.01 -15.94
C THR A 118 -15.86 -10.21 -15.30
N VAL A 119 -15.47 -9.33 -14.37
CA VAL A 119 -14.23 -9.48 -13.61
C VAL A 119 -14.24 -10.77 -12.79
N ARG A 120 -15.33 -11.07 -12.08
CA ARG A 120 -15.48 -12.29 -11.26
C ARG A 120 -15.43 -13.56 -12.11
N ARG A 121 -16.03 -13.56 -13.30
CA ARG A 121 -15.94 -14.69 -14.25
C ARG A 121 -14.53 -14.91 -14.76
N GLN A 122 -13.79 -13.83 -15.01
CA GLN A 122 -12.43 -13.91 -15.55
C GLN A 122 -11.40 -14.36 -14.51
N TYR A 123 -11.49 -13.86 -13.29
CA TYR A 123 -10.54 -14.14 -12.21
C TYR A 123 -11.23 -14.94 -11.12
N ARG A 124 -10.90 -16.22 -11.03
CA ARG A 124 -11.47 -17.13 -10.03
C ARG A 124 -10.69 -17.16 -8.73
N TRP A 125 -9.40 -17.42 -8.82
CA TRP A 125 -8.50 -17.58 -7.68
C TRP A 125 -7.61 -16.36 -7.52
N PHE A 126 -7.51 -15.83 -6.31
CA PHE A 126 -6.63 -14.73 -5.97
C PHE A 126 -5.51 -15.21 -5.05
N THR A 127 -4.31 -14.72 -5.32
CA THR A 127 -3.17 -14.82 -4.40
C THR A 127 -2.67 -13.41 -4.14
N VAL A 128 -2.59 -13.03 -2.86
CA VAL A 128 -2.10 -11.71 -2.45
C VAL A 128 -0.87 -11.91 -1.58
N ASP A 129 0.26 -11.39 -2.06
CA ASP A 129 1.52 -11.35 -1.32
C ASP A 129 1.61 -10.06 -0.50
N GLU A 130 2.48 -10.04 0.51
CA GLU A 130 2.68 -8.91 1.44
C GLU A 130 1.36 -8.38 2.06
N PHE A 131 0.48 -9.29 2.46
CA PHE A 131 -0.88 -8.96 2.89
C PHE A 131 -0.91 -8.08 4.15
N GLN A 132 0.15 -8.08 4.97
CA GLN A 132 0.29 -7.18 6.11
C GLN A 132 0.28 -5.69 5.72
N ASP A 133 0.65 -5.37 4.47
CA ASP A 133 0.74 -4.00 3.95
C ASP A 133 -0.50 -3.59 3.15
N THR A 134 -1.58 -4.38 3.23
CA THR A 134 -2.84 -4.09 2.54
C THR A 134 -3.55 -2.90 3.20
N SER A 135 -3.91 -1.89 2.41
CA SER A 135 -4.72 -0.76 2.89
C SER A 135 -6.23 -1.03 2.81
N PRO A 136 -7.07 -0.30 3.57
CA PRO A 136 -8.53 -0.46 3.53
C PRO A 136 -9.13 -0.38 2.13
N ILE A 137 -8.65 0.53 1.27
CA ILE A 137 -9.12 0.64 -0.11
C ILE A 137 -8.76 -0.60 -0.95
N GLN A 138 -7.56 -1.16 -0.76
CA GLN A 138 -7.14 -2.40 -1.43
C GLN A 138 -7.96 -3.59 -0.96
N MET A 139 -8.22 -3.68 0.36
CA MET A 139 -9.09 -4.72 0.93
C MET A 139 -10.52 -4.62 0.38
N ARG A 140 -11.08 -3.41 0.25
CA ARG A 140 -12.41 -3.19 -0.37
C ARG A 140 -12.43 -3.66 -1.82
N LEU A 141 -11.40 -3.32 -2.60
CA LEU A 141 -11.29 -3.78 -3.99
C LEU A 141 -11.18 -5.31 -4.08
N LEU A 142 -10.36 -5.93 -3.22
CA LEU A 142 -10.22 -7.37 -3.14
C LEU A 142 -11.55 -8.06 -2.83
N ARG A 143 -12.31 -7.54 -1.87
CA ARG A 143 -13.67 -8.04 -1.54
C ARG A 143 -14.62 -7.93 -2.73
N LEU A 144 -14.58 -6.83 -3.49
CA LEU A 144 -15.40 -6.69 -4.70
C LEU A 144 -15.03 -7.71 -5.78
N TRP A 145 -13.74 -7.97 -5.98
CA TRP A 145 -13.24 -8.99 -6.90
C TRP A 145 -13.59 -10.42 -6.48
N LEU A 146 -13.56 -10.72 -5.18
CA LEU A 146 -13.93 -12.04 -4.66
C LEU A 146 -15.43 -12.29 -4.72
N GLY A 147 -16.22 -11.30 -4.30
CA GLY A 147 -17.64 -11.47 -4.03
C GLY A 147 -17.85 -12.41 -2.84
N GLU A 148 -18.74 -13.39 -2.99
CA GLU A 148 -19.05 -14.38 -1.96
C GLU A 148 -18.08 -15.57 -1.97
N ARG A 149 -17.12 -15.60 -2.90
CA ARG A 149 -16.18 -16.70 -3.05
C ARG A 149 -15.09 -16.63 -1.98
N ARG A 150 -14.58 -17.81 -1.63
CA ARG A 150 -13.44 -18.02 -0.73
C ARG A 150 -12.19 -18.51 -1.45
N ASP A 151 -12.13 -18.31 -2.77
CA ASP A 151 -11.01 -18.69 -3.65
C ASP A 151 -9.83 -17.69 -3.48
N LEU A 152 -9.32 -17.55 -2.25
CA LEU A 152 -8.29 -16.60 -1.84
C LEU A 152 -7.15 -17.29 -1.07
N CYS A 153 -5.92 -16.99 -1.45
CA CYS A 153 -4.72 -17.29 -0.67
C CYS A 153 -4.01 -15.97 -0.35
N VAL A 154 -3.67 -15.74 0.91
CA VAL A 154 -2.87 -14.57 1.32
C VAL A 154 -1.57 -15.03 1.96
N VAL A 155 -0.50 -14.27 1.73
CA VAL A 155 0.82 -14.48 2.34
C VAL A 155 1.24 -13.18 2.98
N GLY A 156 1.78 -13.25 4.19
CA GLY A 156 2.29 -12.08 4.88
C GLY A 156 2.96 -12.41 6.21
N ASP A 157 3.66 -11.44 6.77
CA ASP A 157 4.37 -11.54 8.05
C ASP A 157 4.01 -10.33 8.96
N PRO A 158 3.31 -10.56 10.08
CA PRO A 158 2.98 -9.48 11.03
C PRO A 158 4.20 -8.71 11.53
N ALA A 159 5.37 -9.37 11.63
CA ALA A 159 6.61 -8.74 12.07
C ALA A 159 7.24 -7.81 11.02
N GLN A 160 6.72 -7.80 9.78
CA GLN A 160 7.19 -6.97 8.67
C GLN A 160 6.21 -5.85 8.29
N ALA A 161 5.16 -5.63 9.08
CA ALA A 161 4.18 -4.57 8.84
C ALA A 161 4.79 -3.17 9.11
N ILE A 162 5.41 -2.57 8.10
CA ILE A 162 6.11 -1.28 8.22
C ILE A 162 5.41 -0.12 7.50
N TYR A 163 4.38 -0.38 6.69
CA TYR A 163 3.69 0.64 5.89
C TYR A 163 2.45 1.26 6.56
N GLY A 164 2.31 1.12 7.88
CA GLY A 164 1.18 1.70 8.63
C GLY A 164 1.04 3.22 8.45
N PHE A 165 2.16 3.94 8.33
CA PHE A 165 2.16 5.39 8.05
C PHE A 165 1.54 5.75 6.69
N ALA A 166 1.50 4.83 5.74
CA ALA A 166 0.89 4.99 4.42
C ALA A 166 -0.56 4.47 4.36
N GLY A 167 -1.14 4.13 5.51
CA GLY A 167 -2.52 3.64 5.61
C GLY A 167 -2.69 2.13 5.45
N ALA A 168 -1.62 1.34 5.50
CA ALA A 168 -1.75 -0.11 5.59
C ALA A 168 -2.34 -0.55 6.95
N ASP A 169 -3.15 -1.60 6.95
CA ASP A 169 -3.74 -2.17 8.17
C ASP A 169 -3.42 -3.67 8.32
N ALA A 170 -2.36 -3.97 9.07
CA ALA A 170 -1.96 -5.33 9.38
C ALA A 170 -3.00 -6.13 10.21
N SER A 171 -4.05 -5.48 10.72
CA SER A 171 -5.17 -6.19 11.33
C SER A 171 -5.93 -7.07 10.33
N PHE A 172 -5.87 -6.79 9.02
CA PHE A 172 -6.45 -7.66 8.00
C PHE A 172 -5.77 -9.03 7.97
N LEU A 173 -4.43 -9.07 8.06
CA LEU A 173 -3.70 -10.33 8.16
C LEU A 173 -3.99 -11.04 9.49
N ARG A 174 -3.89 -10.33 10.62
CA ARG A 174 -4.10 -10.91 11.95
C ARG A 174 -5.50 -11.52 12.14
N ARG A 175 -6.52 -10.85 11.61
CA ARG A 175 -7.92 -11.27 11.70
C ARG A 175 -8.40 -12.08 10.50
N PHE A 176 -7.50 -12.51 9.61
CA PHE A 176 -7.86 -13.24 8.40
C PHE A 176 -8.67 -14.50 8.71
N HIS A 177 -8.28 -15.26 9.73
CA HIS A 177 -8.97 -16.47 10.19
C HIS A 177 -10.37 -16.20 10.78
N ILE A 178 -10.67 -14.96 11.18
CA ILE A 178 -12.00 -14.55 11.67
C ILE A 178 -12.91 -14.25 10.48
N GLU A 179 -12.40 -13.57 9.44
CA GLU A 179 -13.18 -13.26 8.23
C GLU A 179 -13.36 -14.50 7.33
N PHE A 180 -12.36 -15.37 7.30
CA PHE A 180 -12.34 -16.62 6.51
C PHE A 180 -12.17 -17.82 7.45
N GLU A 181 -13.22 -18.19 8.18
CA GLU A 181 -13.20 -19.24 9.21
C GLU A 181 -12.73 -20.62 8.71
N GLU A 182 -12.96 -20.91 7.42
CA GLU A 182 -12.53 -22.18 6.77
C GLU A 182 -11.09 -22.11 6.23
N ALA A 183 -10.38 -21.00 6.41
CA ALA A 183 -9.04 -20.84 5.88
C ALA A 183 -8.04 -21.79 6.56
N ALA A 184 -7.31 -22.55 5.74
CA ALA A 184 -6.15 -23.29 6.21
C ALA A 184 -5.01 -22.29 6.52
N VAL A 185 -4.48 -22.34 7.74
CA VAL A 185 -3.33 -21.53 8.16
C VAL A 185 -2.07 -22.39 8.12
N VAL A 186 -1.08 -21.96 7.34
CA VAL A 186 0.24 -22.60 7.24
C VAL A 186 1.30 -21.62 7.73
N GLN A 187 2.03 -21.99 8.78
CA GLN A 187 3.12 -21.18 9.32
C GLN A 187 4.48 -21.65 8.78
N LEU A 188 5.22 -20.75 8.14
CA LEU A 188 6.53 -21.02 7.56
C LEU A 188 7.64 -20.47 8.44
N ALA A 189 7.96 -21.18 9.53
CA ALA A 189 8.98 -20.74 10.49
C ALA A 189 10.44 -20.98 10.02
N ASN A 190 10.66 -21.73 8.94
CA ASN A 190 12.00 -22.07 8.46
C ASN A 190 12.53 -20.98 7.52
N SER A 191 13.59 -20.29 7.93
CA SER A 191 14.34 -19.34 7.11
C SER A 191 15.45 -20.03 6.34
N TYR A 192 15.39 -19.97 5.02
CA TYR A 192 16.43 -20.47 4.12
C TYR A 192 17.41 -19.37 3.67
N ARG A 193 17.13 -18.11 4.02
CA ARG A 193 17.90 -16.93 3.57
C ARG A 193 19.08 -16.63 4.49
N CYS A 194 18.86 -16.64 5.79
CA CYS A 194 19.79 -16.07 6.76
C CYS A 194 20.44 -17.14 7.64
N ALA A 195 21.70 -16.95 8.00
CA ALA A 195 22.43 -17.82 8.93
C ALA A 195 21.84 -17.79 10.35
N ARG A 196 22.15 -18.82 11.16
CA ARG A 196 21.61 -18.98 12.52
C ARG A 196 21.82 -17.75 13.42
N SER A 197 22.96 -17.08 13.33
CA SER A 197 23.27 -15.90 14.17
C SER A 197 22.42 -14.67 13.83
N ILE A 198 22.10 -14.48 12.54
CA ILE A 198 21.24 -13.40 12.05
C ILE A 198 19.78 -13.66 12.47
N VAL A 199 19.29 -14.89 12.24
CA VAL A 199 17.93 -15.29 12.64
C VAL A 199 17.74 -15.19 14.15
N ALA A 200 18.74 -15.58 14.95
CA ALA A 200 18.70 -15.43 16.40
C ALA A 200 18.58 -13.96 16.83
N THR A 201 19.30 -13.04 16.17
CA THR A 201 19.15 -11.59 16.43
C THR A 201 17.75 -11.12 16.05
N ALA A 202 17.26 -11.47 14.86
CA ALA A 202 15.95 -11.05 14.37
C ALA A 202 14.82 -11.49 15.34
N ASN A 203 14.83 -12.76 15.77
CA ASN A 203 13.89 -13.26 16.77
C ASN A 203 13.99 -12.51 18.11
N SER A 204 15.19 -12.08 18.51
CA SER A 204 15.36 -11.31 19.74
C SER A 204 14.75 -9.92 19.64
N VAL A 205 14.81 -9.28 18.47
CA VAL A 205 14.22 -7.95 18.22
C VAL A 205 12.71 -8.05 18.04
N ALA A 206 12.23 -9.08 17.37
CA ALA A 206 10.81 -9.27 17.08
C ALA A 206 10.00 -9.84 18.27
N ARG A 207 10.63 -10.12 19.42
CA ARG A 207 10.01 -10.77 20.58
C ARG A 207 8.71 -10.11 21.04
N ASP A 208 8.70 -8.78 21.03
CA ASP A 208 7.58 -7.99 21.56
C ASP A 208 6.57 -7.62 20.47
N ILE A 209 6.77 -8.08 19.23
CA ILE A 209 5.83 -7.86 18.13
C ILE A 209 4.73 -8.93 18.20
N PRO A 210 3.45 -8.54 18.30
CA PRO A 210 2.34 -9.50 18.32
C PRO A 210 2.33 -10.42 17.10
N ASP A 211 2.03 -11.69 17.32
CA ASP A 211 1.89 -12.73 16.28
C ASP A 211 3.18 -13.01 15.47
N ALA A 212 4.33 -12.46 15.89
CA ALA A 212 5.61 -12.73 15.25
C ALA A 212 5.99 -14.22 15.40
N LEU A 213 6.39 -14.84 14.29
CA LEU A 213 6.83 -16.23 14.29
C LEU A 213 8.26 -16.35 14.81
N GLN A 214 8.50 -17.35 15.65
CA GLN A 214 9.86 -17.74 16.05
C GLN A 214 10.54 -18.47 14.90
N LEU A 215 11.44 -17.79 14.19
CA LEU A 215 12.10 -18.33 13.00
C LEU A 215 13.24 -19.31 13.35
N ARG A 216 13.46 -20.29 12.48
CA ARG A 216 14.56 -21.27 12.54
C ARG A 216 15.38 -21.19 11.26
N SER A 217 16.68 -20.96 11.35
CA SER A 217 17.54 -20.97 10.17
C SER A 217 17.82 -22.42 9.71
N MET A 218 17.64 -22.66 8.41
CA MET A 218 18.06 -23.88 7.72
C MET A 218 19.49 -23.77 7.15
N SER A 219 20.10 -22.61 7.29
CA SER A 219 21.47 -22.33 6.84
C SER A 219 22.49 -22.60 7.96
N GLY A 220 23.77 -22.58 7.60
CA GLY A 220 24.88 -22.83 8.53
C GLY A 220 25.02 -21.78 9.64
N ALA A 221 26.09 -21.95 10.43
CA ALA A 221 26.54 -20.88 11.31
C ALA A 221 26.99 -19.67 10.46
N GLY A 222 26.80 -18.46 10.98
CA GLY A 222 27.27 -17.23 10.35
C GLY A 222 27.80 -16.27 11.41
N THR A 223 28.57 -15.28 10.99
CA THR A 223 29.10 -14.23 11.87
C THR A 223 28.20 -13.01 11.83
N ARG A 224 28.19 -12.24 12.93
CA ARG A 224 27.61 -10.89 12.99
C ARG A 224 28.60 -9.99 13.71
N GLN A 225 28.71 -8.75 13.29
CA GLN A 225 29.58 -7.76 13.92
C GLN A 225 28.77 -6.49 14.23
N LEU A 226 29.09 -5.84 15.34
CA LEU A 226 28.58 -4.51 15.67
C LEU A 226 29.75 -3.55 15.63
N LEU A 227 29.82 -2.75 14.57
CA LEU A 227 30.83 -1.71 14.41
C LEU A 227 30.31 -0.40 15.02
N ARG A 228 31.20 0.34 15.70
CA ARG A 228 30.89 1.66 16.27
C ARG A 228 31.86 2.68 15.68
N PHE A 229 31.31 3.81 15.26
CA PHE A 229 32.05 4.91 14.68
C PHE A 229 31.76 6.20 15.45
N PRO A 230 32.70 7.16 15.49
CA PRO A 230 32.53 8.40 16.25
C PRO A 230 31.45 9.31 15.66
N ASP A 231 31.24 9.25 14.34
CA ASP A 231 30.29 10.08 13.60
C ASP A 231 29.83 9.38 12.31
N THR A 232 28.87 10.00 11.61
CA THR A 232 28.28 9.51 10.36
C THR A 232 29.32 9.40 9.24
N ASP A 233 30.24 10.35 9.15
CA ASP A 233 31.31 10.35 8.13
C ASP A 233 32.29 9.20 8.34
N GLY A 234 32.64 8.92 9.61
CA GLY A 234 33.45 7.79 10.04
C GLY A 234 32.75 6.46 9.76
N GLN A 235 31.43 6.39 9.97
CA GLN A 235 30.64 5.23 9.58
C GLN A 235 30.67 5.01 8.08
N ALA A 236 30.44 6.04 7.27
CA ALA A 236 30.45 5.94 5.81
C ALA A 236 31.82 5.45 5.29
N ARG A 237 32.91 6.04 5.77
CA ARG A 237 34.28 5.61 5.42
C ARG A 237 34.58 4.19 5.90
N GLY A 238 34.17 3.84 7.12
CA GLY A 238 34.38 2.51 7.70
C GLY A 238 33.68 1.41 6.92
N ILE A 239 32.40 1.62 6.56
CA ILE A 239 31.66 0.67 5.71
C ILE A 239 32.26 0.58 4.31
N ALA A 240 32.68 1.71 3.72
CA ALA A 240 33.34 1.70 2.41
C ALA A 240 34.64 0.88 2.43
N HIS A 241 35.39 0.90 3.53
CA HIS A 241 36.60 0.09 3.70
C HIS A 241 36.31 -1.41 3.83
N GLU A 242 35.24 -1.80 4.54
CA GLU A 242 34.85 -3.22 4.71
C GLU A 242 34.34 -3.88 3.41
N VAL A 243 33.82 -3.08 2.46
CA VAL A 243 33.30 -3.57 1.18
C VAL A 243 34.37 -3.65 0.08
N ALA A 244 35.44 -2.86 0.20
CA ALA A 244 36.52 -2.77 -0.79
C ALA A 244 37.47 -3.98 -0.73
#